data_AF-A0A520VRA5-F1
#
_entry.id   AF-A0A520VRA5-F1
#
_cell.length_a   1.000
_cell.length_b   1.000
_cell.length_c   1.000
_cell.angle_alpha   90.00
_cell.angle_beta   90.00
_cell.angle_gamma   90.00
#
_symmetry.space_group_name_H-M   'P 1'
#
loop_
_entity.id
_entity.type
_entity.pdbx_description
1 polymer ?
#
loop_
_entity_poly.entity_id
_entity_poly.type
_entity_poly.pdbx_seq_one_letter_code
_entity_poly.pdbx_strand_id
1 'polypeptide(L)'
;MGKITVAGLSTFAIMIVGGCGGFLMSSQEYLCTDTKGTLDDYKLYVHRSYFEKSNLMRIPSKVETLGMERNICNEDSETIWAGEDCRGEDGENQTLVFSKKSLKLEIRVSPTITRRANCDLA
;
A
#
# COMPACT_ATOMS: atom_id res chain seq x y z
N MET A 1 30.18 7.62 54.55
CA MET A 1 28.87 7.37 53.92
C MET A 1 28.95 7.80 52.45
N GLY A 2 29.29 6.87 51.56
CA GLY A 2 29.28 7.10 50.11
C GLY A 2 28.17 6.24 49.50
N LYS A 3 27.18 6.88 48.87
CA LYS A 3 26.10 6.17 48.16
C LYS A 3 26.65 5.70 46.81
N ILE A 4 26.77 4.39 46.64
CA ILE A 4 26.97 3.76 45.33
C ILE A 4 25.56 3.65 44.72
N THR A 5 25.23 4.54 43.80
CA THR A 5 24.04 4.41 42.98
C THR A 5 24.41 3.57 41.76
N VAL A 6 23.99 2.31 41.76
CA VAL A 6 23.99 1.45 40.58
C VAL A 6 22.93 2.02 39.62
N ALA A 7 23.35 2.83 38.66
CA ALA A 7 22.52 3.16 37.50
C ALA A 7 22.72 2.03 36.48
N GLY A 8 21.70 1.19 36.36
CA GLY A 8 21.69 0.05 35.46
C GLY A 8 22.00 0.44 34.02
N LEU A 9 22.82 -0.39 33.39
CA LEU A 9 22.94 -0.45 31.95
C LEU A 9 21.54 -0.63 31.34
N SER A 10 21.13 0.36 30.55
CA SER A 10 20.26 0.08 29.41
C SER A 10 20.82 0.86 28.24
N THR A 11 21.81 0.25 27.60
CA THR A 11 22.31 0.64 26.30
C THR A 11 21.15 0.44 25.32
N PHE A 12 20.29 1.46 25.18
CA PHE A 12 19.47 1.62 23.99
C PHE A 12 20.44 1.88 22.84
N ALA A 13 20.96 0.79 22.28
CA ALA A 13 21.63 0.81 21.01
C ALA A 13 20.57 1.17 19.97
N ILE A 14 20.43 2.47 19.71
CA ILE A 14 19.74 2.96 18.52
C ILE A 14 20.65 2.57 17.36
N MET A 15 20.43 1.38 16.81
CA MET A 15 21.04 0.95 15.57
C MET A 15 20.44 1.79 14.43
N ILE A 16 20.94 3.01 14.28
CA ILE A 16 20.81 3.80 13.05
C ILE A 16 21.87 3.25 12.10
N VAL A 17 21.55 2.14 11.45
CA VAL A 17 22.38 1.58 10.39
C VAL A 17 21.79 2.04 9.06
N GLY A 18 22.42 3.05 8.46
CA GLY A 18 22.49 3.23 7.00
C GLY A 18 21.32 3.93 6.30
N GLY A 19 21.52 5.20 5.96
CA GLY A 19 20.84 5.86 4.83
C GLY A 19 19.73 6.84 5.22
N CYS A 20 20.06 8.13 5.31
CA CYS A 20 19.08 9.22 5.20
C CYS A 20 18.55 9.32 3.77
N GLY A 21 17.70 8.37 3.39
CA GLY A 21 16.76 8.48 2.27
C GLY A 21 15.39 8.21 2.85
N GLY A 22 14.74 9.25 3.36
CA GLY A 22 13.47 9.14 4.07
C GLY A 22 12.44 8.40 3.24
N PHE A 23 12.05 7.21 3.67
CA PHE A 23 10.97 6.46 3.04
C PHE A 23 9.67 7.21 3.33
N LEU A 24 9.23 8.06 2.39
CA LEU A 24 8.01 8.88 2.53
C LEU A 24 6.73 8.04 2.52
N MET A 25 6.84 6.75 2.19
CA MET A 25 5.74 5.81 2.04
C MET A 25 6.12 4.44 2.58
N SER A 26 5.20 3.71 3.19
CA SER A 26 5.30 2.26 3.43
C SER A 26 4.86 1.50 2.18
N SER A 27 5.42 0.33 1.89
CA SER A 27 4.99 -0.53 0.77
C SER A 27 4.70 -1.95 1.26
N GLN A 28 3.60 -2.53 0.77
CA GLN A 28 3.21 -3.91 1.02
C GLN A 28 3.02 -4.63 -0.32
N GLU A 29 3.67 -5.77 -0.48
CA GLU A 29 3.64 -6.57 -1.71
C GLU A 29 2.68 -7.75 -1.56
N TYR A 30 1.95 -8.05 -2.64
CA TYR A 30 1.13 -9.23 -2.81
C TYR A 30 1.47 -9.89 -4.14
N LEU A 31 1.50 -11.23 -4.16
CA LEU A 31 1.58 -12.02 -5.39
C LEU A 31 0.17 -12.39 -5.82
N CYS A 32 -0.22 -12.03 -7.04
CA CYS A 32 -1.57 -12.20 -7.57
C CYS A 32 -1.59 -13.17 -8.75
N THR A 33 -2.49 -14.15 -8.68
CA THR A 33 -2.75 -15.13 -9.73
C THR A 33 -4.04 -14.80 -10.47
N ASP A 34 -3.96 -14.61 -11.79
CA ASP A 34 -5.12 -14.31 -12.65
C ASP A 34 -6.14 -15.45 -12.59
N THR A 35 -7.38 -15.14 -12.21
CA THR A 35 -8.44 -16.17 -12.08
C THR A 35 -8.80 -16.86 -13.39
N LYS A 36 -8.50 -16.21 -14.54
CA LYS A 36 -8.74 -16.79 -15.87
C LYS A 36 -7.52 -17.52 -16.42
N GLY A 37 -6.36 -17.47 -15.75
CA GLY A 37 -5.10 -18.07 -16.23
C GLY A 37 -4.58 -17.46 -17.53
N THR A 38 -4.97 -16.22 -17.84
CA THR A 38 -4.60 -15.54 -19.10
C THR A 38 -3.32 -14.71 -19.00
N LEU A 39 -2.85 -14.46 -17.78
CA LEU A 39 -1.61 -13.78 -17.47
C LEU A 39 -0.81 -14.66 -16.51
N ASP A 40 0.51 -14.57 -16.60
CA ASP A 40 1.39 -15.08 -15.55
C ASP A 40 1.12 -14.36 -14.22
N ASP A 41 1.56 -14.96 -13.12
CA ASP A 41 1.46 -14.34 -11.80
C ASP A 41 2.14 -12.96 -11.80
N TYR A 42 1.49 -11.99 -11.16
CA TYR A 42 1.93 -10.60 -11.15
C TYR A 42 1.83 -10.00 -9.76
N LYS A 43 2.60 -8.94 -9.53
CA LYS A 43 2.63 -8.28 -8.22
C LYS A 43 1.59 -7.18 -8.11
N LEU A 44 1.06 -7.02 -6.91
CA LEU A 44 0.33 -5.85 -6.45
C LEU A 44 1.13 -5.22 -5.31
N TYR A 45 1.51 -3.96 -5.48
CA TYR A 45 2.10 -3.17 -4.42
C TYR A 45 1.07 -2.16 -3.89
N VAL A 46 0.96 -2.07 -2.57
CA VAL A 46 0.17 -1.06 -1.87
C VAL A 46 1.12 -0.11 -1.16
N HIS A 47 1.21 1.12 -1.67
CA HIS A 47 2.07 2.18 -1.14
C HIS A 47 1.25 3.15 -0.29
N ARG A 48 1.53 3.22 1.01
CA ARG A 48 0.84 4.12 1.95
C ARG A 48 1.74 5.29 2.33
N SER A 49 1.31 6.51 2.04
CA SER A 49 2.07 7.72 2.32
C SER A 49 1.94 8.14 3.79
N TYR A 50 3.06 8.44 4.44
CA TYR A 50 3.06 9.05 5.77
C TYR A 50 2.61 10.54 5.74
N PHE A 51 2.54 11.13 4.55
CA PHE A 51 2.25 12.54 4.31
C PHE A 51 0.88 12.77 3.67
N GLU A 52 0.02 11.75 3.59
CA GLU A 52 -1.29 11.84 2.94
C GLU A 52 -2.20 12.93 3.55
N LYS A 53 -2.02 13.19 4.85
CA LYS A 53 -2.75 14.21 5.63
C LYS A 53 -1.91 15.43 5.99
N SER A 54 -0.71 15.57 5.42
CA SER A 54 0.18 16.70 5.72
C SER A 54 -0.33 17.98 5.05
N ASN A 55 -0.38 19.07 5.81
CA ASN A 55 -0.75 20.40 5.31
C ASN A 55 0.39 21.08 4.52
N LEU A 56 1.63 20.62 4.69
CA LEU A 56 2.82 21.24 4.07
C LEU A 56 3.19 20.59 2.73
N MET A 57 2.97 19.28 2.62
CA MET A 57 3.27 18.48 1.43
C MET A 57 2.36 17.27 1.41
N ARG A 58 1.37 17.25 0.53
CA ARG A 58 0.41 16.14 0.42
C ARG A 58 0.86 15.15 -0.64
N ILE A 59 1.29 13.97 -0.21
CA ILE A 59 1.66 12.86 -1.10
C ILE A 59 0.56 11.80 -0.99
N PRO A 60 -0.17 11.46 -2.07
CA PRO A 60 -1.24 10.46 -2.01
C PRO A 60 -0.68 9.05 -1.85
N SER A 61 -1.44 8.19 -1.17
CA SER A 61 -1.21 6.75 -1.18
C SER A 61 -1.57 6.16 -2.55
N LYS A 62 -0.94 5.05 -2.95
CA LYS A 62 -1.04 4.47 -4.30
C LYS A 62 -1.10 2.96 -4.27
N VAL A 63 -1.57 2.38 -5.37
CA VAL A 63 -1.40 0.96 -5.70
C VAL A 63 -0.70 0.84 -7.05
N GLU A 64 0.17 -0.14 -7.18
CA GLU A 64 0.87 -0.45 -8.43
C GLU A 64 0.65 -1.91 -8.79
N THR A 65 0.20 -2.17 -10.02
CA THR A 65 0.08 -3.54 -10.53
C THR A 65 0.04 -3.54 -12.05
N LEU A 66 0.54 -4.60 -12.69
CA LEU A 66 0.61 -4.74 -14.14
C LEU A 66 1.26 -3.52 -14.84
N GLY A 67 2.26 -2.91 -14.19
CA GLY A 67 2.96 -1.71 -14.69
C GLY A 67 2.12 -0.42 -14.66
N MET A 68 1.00 -0.41 -13.96
CA MET A 68 0.13 0.76 -13.81
C MET A 68 0.05 1.20 -12.34
N GLU A 69 0.30 2.49 -12.09
CA GLU A 69 0.06 3.13 -10.79
C GLU A 69 -1.33 3.78 -10.76
N ARG A 70 -2.02 3.67 -9.62
CA ARG A 70 -3.29 4.36 -9.35
C ARG A 70 -3.27 4.95 -7.94
N ASN A 71 -3.83 6.14 -7.76
CA ASN A 71 -3.97 6.71 -6.42
C ASN A 71 -5.07 5.97 -5.65
N ILE A 72 -4.85 5.73 -4.35
CA ILE A 72 -5.89 5.24 -3.45
C ILE A 72 -6.88 6.39 -3.23
N CYS A 73 -8.13 6.15 -3.62
CA CYS A 73 -9.21 7.10 -3.46
C CYS A 73 -9.94 6.91 -2.13
N ASN A 74 -10.08 5.66 -1.69
CA ASN A 74 -10.64 5.29 -0.41
C ASN A 74 -9.98 4.02 0.12
N GLU A 75 -9.83 3.91 1.43
CA GLU A 75 -9.38 2.69 2.11
C GLU A 75 -10.13 2.58 3.45
N ASP A 76 -10.85 1.49 3.64
CA ASP A 76 -11.44 1.11 4.93
C ASP A 76 -10.70 -0.09 5.52
N SER A 77 -11.22 -0.72 6.58
CA SER A 77 -10.55 -1.88 7.19
C SER A 77 -10.50 -3.13 6.30
N GLU A 78 -11.40 -3.26 5.32
CA GLU A 78 -11.57 -4.48 4.52
C GLU A 78 -11.17 -4.31 3.05
N THR A 79 -11.19 -3.09 2.51
CA THR A 79 -11.09 -2.84 1.07
C THR A 79 -10.28 -1.57 0.76
N ILE A 80 -9.52 -1.62 -0.33
CA ILE A 80 -8.84 -0.50 -0.96
C ILE A 80 -9.50 -0.24 -2.31
N TRP A 81 -9.83 1.02 -2.57
CA TRP A 81 -10.32 1.50 -3.86
C TRP A 81 -9.32 2.49 -4.46
N ALA A 82 -8.94 2.26 -5.71
CA ALA A 82 -8.01 3.11 -6.43
C ALA A 82 -8.48 3.40 -7.85
N GLY A 83 -8.10 4.56 -8.37
CA GLY A 83 -8.64 5.09 -9.63
C GLY A 83 -7.77 6.15 -10.29
N GLU A 84 -8.11 6.48 -11.54
CA GLU A 84 -7.48 7.58 -12.28
C GLU A 84 -8.02 8.94 -11.79
N ASP A 85 -9.28 8.98 -11.35
CA ASP A 85 -9.90 10.18 -10.80
C ASP A 85 -10.61 9.88 -9.47
N CYS A 86 -9.99 10.30 -8.37
CA CYS A 86 -10.51 10.15 -7.02
C CYS A 86 -11.52 11.25 -6.62
N ARG A 87 -12.00 12.08 -7.57
CA ARG A 87 -12.92 13.20 -7.29
C ARG A 87 -14.40 12.88 -7.44
N GLY A 88 -14.78 11.67 -7.85
CA GLY A 88 -16.18 11.24 -7.93
C GLY A 88 -16.67 10.72 -6.58
N GLU A 89 -17.68 11.38 -5.99
CA GLU A 89 -18.28 11.01 -4.68
C GLU A 89 -18.88 9.59 -4.66
N ASP A 90 -19.18 9.00 -5.83
CA ASP A 90 -19.90 7.73 -5.97
C ASP A 90 -19.09 6.57 -6.56
N GLY A 91 -17.75 6.67 -6.61
CA GLY A 91 -16.91 5.57 -7.08
C GLY A 91 -16.98 5.26 -8.58
N GLU A 92 -17.60 6.13 -9.37
CA GLU A 92 -17.82 5.95 -10.81
C GLU A 92 -16.50 5.80 -11.62
N ASN A 93 -15.38 6.31 -11.09
CA ASN A 93 -14.05 6.25 -11.72
C ASN A 93 -13.07 5.29 -11.04
N GLN A 94 -13.56 4.38 -10.19
CA GLN A 94 -12.73 3.32 -9.61
C GLN A 94 -12.30 2.34 -10.70
N THR A 95 -11.00 2.12 -10.80
CA THR A 95 -10.42 1.19 -11.77
C THR A 95 -9.69 0.02 -11.10
N LEU A 96 -9.56 0.04 -9.77
CA LEU A 96 -9.03 -1.06 -8.98
C LEU A 96 -9.75 -1.17 -7.63
N VAL A 97 -10.17 -2.37 -7.28
CA VAL A 97 -10.72 -2.72 -5.97
C VAL A 97 -9.96 -3.92 -5.42
N PHE A 98 -9.39 -3.79 -4.22
CA PHE A 98 -8.68 -4.87 -3.55
C PHE A 98 -9.27 -5.14 -2.18
N SER A 99 -9.78 -6.36 -1.96
CA SER A 99 -10.28 -6.80 -0.66
C SER A 99 -9.13 -7.33 0.18
N LYS A 100 -8.76 -6.62 1.24
CA LYS A 100 -7.74 -7.03 2.22
C LYS A 100 -8.14 -8.29 2.98
N LYS A 101 -9.44 -8.54 3.12
CA LYS A 101 -10.00 -9.69 3.87
C LYS A 101 -9.98 -10.98 3.06
N SER A 102 -10.40 -10.90 1.79
CA SER A 102 -10.46 -12.09 0.91
C SER A 102 -9.26 -12.21 -0.01
N LEU A 103 -8.36 -11.21 0.01
CA LEU A 103 -7.22 -11.06 -0.87
C LEU A 103 -7.59 -11.13 -2.36
N LYS A 104 -8.80 -10.68 -2.69
CA LYS A 104 -9.29 -10.63 -4.07
C LYS A 104 -9.04 -9.27 -4.68
N LEU A 105 -8.51 -9.27 -5.89
CA LEU A 105 -8.23 -8.09 -6.68
C LEU A 105 -9.17 -8.06 -7.88
N GLU A 106 -9.81 -6.91 -8.11
CA GLU A 106 -10.56 -6.61 -9.33
C GLU A 106 -9.98 -5.34 -9.96
N ILE A 107 -9.64 -5.39 -11.25
CA ILE A 107 -9.03 -4.28 -11.98
C ILE A 107 -9.79 -4.08 -13.29
N ARG A 108 -10.26 -2.86 -13.52
CA ARG A 108 -10.76 -2.41 -14.81
C ARG A 108 -9.58 -1.96 -15.68
N VAL A 109 -9.18 -2.81 -16.61
CA VAL A 109 -8.05 -2.54 -17.53
C VAL A 109 -8.50 -1.69 -18.71
N SER A 110 -9.76 -1.80 -19.11
CA SER A 110 -10.40 -0.95 -20.10
C SER A 110 -11.90 -0.82 -19.79
N PRO A 111 -12.65 0.07 -20.46
CA PRO A 111 -14.08 0.22 -20.22
C PRO A 111 -14.89 -1.09 -20.31
N THR A 112 -14.42 -2.07 -21.07
CA THR A 112 -15.09 -3.36 -21.30
C THR A 112 -14.36 -4.56 -20.67
N ILE A 113 -13.14 -4.37 -20.16
CA ILE A 113 -12.32 -5.47 -19.63
C ILE A 113 -12.08 -5.27 -18.14
N THR A 114 -12.70 -6.15 -17.36
CA THR A 114 -12.41 -6.34 -15.94
C THR A 114 -11.63 -7.64 -15.74
N ARG A 115 -10.49 -7.54 -15.05
CA ARG A 115 -9.64 -8.65 -14.63
C ARG A 115 -9.82 -8.90 -13.15
N ARG A 116 -9.68 -10.17 -12.76
CA ARG A 116 -9.82 -10.63 -11.39
C ARG A 116 -8.66 -11.54 -11.02
N ALA A 117 -8.08 -11.35 -9.85
CA ALA A 117 -7.04 -12.21 -9.32
C ALA A 117 -7.31 -12.56 -7.86
N ASN A 118 -6.78 -13.71 -7.45
CA ASN A 118 -6.58 -14.02 -6.04
C ASN A 118 -5.13 -13.68 -5.72
N CYS A 119 -4.91 -12.97 -4.63
CA CYS A 119 -3.59 -12.57 -4.19
C CYS A 119 -3.25 -13.22 -2.86
N ASP A 120 -1.96 -13.33 -2.59
CA ASP A 120 -1.42 -13.75 -1.32
C ASP A 120 -0.33 -12.77 -0.89
N LEU A 121 -0.11 -12.65 0.42
CA LEU A 121 0.99 -11.84 0.93
C LEU A 121 2.30 -12.49 0.50
N ALA A 122 3.13 -11.74 -0.23
CA ALA A 122 4.41 -12.21 -0.75
C ALA A 122 5.50 -12.25 0.34
#